data_AF-A0A9D6SNF9-F1
#
_entry.id   AF-A0A9D6SNF9-F1
#
_cell.length_a   1.000
_cell.length_b   1.000
_cell.length_c   1.000
_cell.angle_alpha   90.00
_cell.angle_beta   90.00
_cell.angle_gamma   90.00
#
_symmetry.space_group_name_H-M   'P 1'
#
loop_
_entity.id
_entity.type
_entity.pdbx_description
1 polymer ?
#
loop_
_entity_poly.entity_id
_entity_poly.type
_entity_poly.pdbx_seq_one_letter_code
_entity_poly.pdbx_strand_id
1 'polypeptide(L)'
;MKLLLDQNLSFRFLDQLSARFPGSTQTRTAGLDRASDLQVWEYAKQNDLTVVTKDMDFYEIALARGIPPKIVWLRCGNVSNRYLLALLLKEADTIAAFIEEPESICLELP
;
A
#
# COMPACT_ATOMS: atom_id res chain seq x y z
N MET A 1 -5.91 5.78 -9.28
CA MET A 1 -5.37 5.57 -7.92
C MET A 1 -4.13 4.71 -8.03
N LYS A 2 -3.09 4.97 -7.24
CA LYS A 2 -1.80 4.28 -7.33
C LYS A 2 -1.45 3.68 -5.98
N LEU A 3 -0.95 2.45 -5.96
CA LEU A 3 -0.52 1.76 -4.75
C LEU A 3 1.01 1.74 -4.69
N LEU A 4 1.57 1.94 -3.50
CA LEU A 4 2.95 1.63 -3.17
C LEU A 4 2.95 0.36 -2.33
N LEU A 5 3.40 -0.75 -2.92
CA LEU A 5 3.57 -2.00 -2.21
C LEU A 5 4.84 -1.92 -1.35
N ASP A 6 4.70 -2.25 -0.08
CA ASP A 6 5.82 -2.38 0.84
C ASP A 6 6.83 -3.47 0.38
N GLN A 7 8.06 -3.41 0.92
CA GLN A 7 9.14 -4.35 0.62
C GLN A 7 8.77 -5.81 0.89
N ASN A 8 7.90 -6.06 1.87
CA ASN A 8 7.44 -7.40 2.24
C ASN A 8 6.37 -7.95 1.29
N LEU A 9 5.91 -7.15 0.32
CA LEU A 9 4.98 -7.55 -0.72
C LEU A 9 5.70 -7.78 -2.05
N SER A 10 5.26 -8.79 -2.80
CA SER A 10 5.91 -9.17 -4.05
C SER A 10 5.67 -8.13 -5.16
N PHE A 11 6.74 -7.64 -5.79
CA PHE A 11 6.65 -6.79 -6.98
C PHE A 11 5.86 -7.44 -8.13
N ARG A 12 5.73 -8.78 -8.16
CA ARG A 12 4.96 -9.51 -9.16
C ARG A 12 3.46 -9.21 -9.09
N PHE A 13 2.99 -8.59 -8.01
CA PHE A 13 1.60 -8.15 -7.88
C PHE A 13 1.29 -6.98 -8.82
N LEU A 14 2.29 -6.17 -9.18
CA LEU A 14 2.12 -4.96 -9.98
C LEU A 14 1.47 -5.24 -11.33
N ASP A 15 1.91 -6.29 -12.04
CA ASP A 15 1.34 -6.66 -13.34
C ASP A 15 -0.16 -6.96 -13.24
N GLN A 16 -0.56 -7.70 -12.20
CA GLN A 16 -1.97 -8.07 -11.99
C GLN A 16 -2.82 -6.92 -11.45
N LEU A 17 -2.24 -6.08 -10.59
CA LEU A 17 -2.91 -4.91 -10.03
C LEU A 17 -3.02 -3.76 -11.04
N SER A 18 -2.19 -3.74 -12.09
CA SER A 18 -2.14 -2.65 -13.09
C SER A 18 -3.50 -2.36 -13.75
N ALA A 19 -4.35 -3.38 -13.91
CA ALA A 19 -5.69 -3.24 -14.47
C ALA A 19 -6.63 -2.40 -13.60
N ARG A 20 -6.44 -2.39 -12.27
CA ARG A 20 -7.27 -1.66 -11.30
C ARG A 20 -6.56 -0.43 -10.72
N PHE A 21 -5.24 -0.51 -10.56
CA PHE A 21 -4.39 0.49 -9.94
C PHE A 21 -3.20 0.82 -10.86
N PRO A 22 -3.44 1.41 -12.05
CA PRO A 22 -2.37 1.76 -12.98
C PRO A 22 -1.41 2.78 -12.37
N GLY A 23 -0.11 2.61 -12.62
CA GLY A 23 0.94 3.45 -12.03
C GLY A 23 1.33 3.07 -10.59
N SER A 24 0.83 1.95 -10.08
CA SER A 24 1.33 1.37 -8.83
C SER A 24 2.78 0.92 -8.96
N THR A 25 3.51 0.94 -7.85
CA THR A 25 4.90 0.50 -7.78
C THR A 25 5.15 -0.24 -6.46
N GLN A 26 6.35 -0.76 -6.29
CA GLN A 26 6.82 -1.41 -5.07
C GLN A 26 8.13 -0.73 -4.64
N THR A 27 8.40 -0.70 -3.33
CA THR A 27 9.56 0.03 -2.76
C THR A 27 10.88 -0.27 -3.47
N ARG A 28 11.23 -1.55 -3.67
CA ARG A 28 12.43 -1.97 -4.39
C ARG A 28 12.41 -1.54 -5.87
N THR A 29 11.28 -1.67 -6.56
CA THR A 29 11.16 -1.23 -7.96
C THR A 29 11.26 0.29 -8.11
N ALA A 30 10.93 1.05 -7.07
CA ALA A 30 11.10 2.49 -6.99
C ALA A 30 12.52 2.92 -6.54
N GLY A 31 13.45 1.99 -6.33
CA GLY A 31 14.81 2.30 -5.85
C GLY A 31 14.87 2.67 -4.37
N LEU A 32 13.87 2.27 -3.57
CA LEU A 32 13.77 2.52 -2.14
C LEU A 32 14.23 1.33 -1.29
N ASP A 33 15.03 0.43 -1.85
CA ASP A 33 15.50 -0.81 -1.20
C ASP A 33 16.35 -0.57 0.06
N ARG A 34 16.90 0.63 0.20
CA ARG A 34 17.68 1.08 1.37
C ARG A 34 17.08 2.31 2.04
N ALA A 35 15.87 2.70 1.65
CA ALA A 35 15.19 3.84 2.21
C ALA A 35 14.63 3.48 3.59
N SER A 36 14.61 4.45 4.51
CA SER A 36 13.85 4.34 5.76
C SER A 36 12.35 4.45 5.50
N ASP A 37 11.52 3.99 6.44
CA ASP A 37 10.06 4.09 6.32
C ASP A 37 9.59 5.53 6.14
N LEU A 38 10.29 6.51 6.72
CA LEU A 38 9.99 7.93 6.53
C LEU A 38 10.30 8.40 5.10
N GLN A 39 11.34 7.86 4.47
CA GLN A 39 11.66 8.17 3.08
C GLN A 39 10.66 7.49 2.12
N VAL A 40 10.26 6.25 2.43
CA VAL A 40 9.19 5.55 1.70
C VAL A 40 7.85 6.31 1.83
N TRP A 41 7.53 6.78 3.03
CA TRP A 41 6.37 7.62 3.32
C TRP A 41 6.37 8.90 2.49
N GLU A 42 7.48 9.64 2.49
CA GLU A 42 7.60 10.89 1.75
C GLU A 42 7.54 10.65 0.24
N TYR A 43 8.15 9.58 -0.26
CA TYR A 43 8.01 9.17 -1.65
C TYR A 43 6.55 8.88 -2.00
N ALA A 44 5.83 8.14 -1.15
CA ALA A 44 4.43 7.84 -1.37
C ALA A 44 3.58 9.10 -1.42
N LYS A 45 3.83 10.04 -0.50
CA LYS A 45 3.18 11.36 -0.46
C LYS A 45 3.40 12.15 -1.74
N GLN A 46 4.66 12.31 -2.16
CA GLN A 46 5.04 13.12 -3.32
C GLN A 46 4.51 12.56 -4.64
N ASN A 47 4.23 11.25 -4.69
CA ASN A 47 3.77 10.56 -5.88
C ASN A 47 2.28 10.18 -5.83
N ASP A 48 1.51 10.71 -4.89
CA ASP A 48 0.07 10.41 -4.69
C ASP A 48 -0.20 8.89 -4.63
N LEU A 49 0.59 8.18 -3.83
CA LEU A 49 0.50 6.74 -3.63
C LEU A 49 -0.17 6.41 -2.30
N THR A 50 -0.98 5.36 -2.29
CA THR A 50 -1.48 4.70 -1.07
C THR A 50 -0.54 3.57 -0.69
N VAL A 51 -0.04 3.54 0.54
CA VAL A 51 0.89 2.50 1.00
C VAL A 51 0.11 1.24 1.34
N VAL A 52 0.53 0.10 0.80
CA VAL A 52 0.00 -1.22 1.14
C VAL A 52 1.07 -1.97 1.91
N THR A 53 0.79 -2.33 3.16
CA THR A 53 1.78 -2.95 4.05
C THR A 53 1.17 -4.01 4.95
N LYS A 54 2.02 -4.88 5.50
CA LYS A 54 1.69 -5.76 6.63
C LYS A 54 2.13 -5.19 7.97
N ASP A 55 3.05 -4.24 7.95
CA ASP A 55 3.74 -3.75 9.13
C ASP A 55 3.00 -2.55 9.73
N MET A 56 3.05 -2.44 11.07
CA MET A 56 2.37 -1.39 11.83
C MET A 56 3.01 -0.01 11.64
N ASP A 57 4.30 0.03 11.30
CA ASP A 57 5.11 1.26 11.34
C ASP A 57 4.55 2.37 10.43
N PHE A 58 4.07 2.02 9.22
CA PHE A 58 3.43 3.00 8.34
C PHE A 58 2.10 3.54 8.88
N TYR A 59 1.35 2.71 9.61
CA TYR A 59 0.13 3.16 10.28
C TYR A 59 0.46 4.14 11.42
N GLU A 60 1.49 3.87 12.21
CA GLU A 60 1.95 4.79 13.25
C GLU A 60 2.44 6.12 12.66
N ILE A 61 3.18 6.08 11.55
CA ILE A 61 3.59 7.30 10.83
C ILE A 61 2.36 8.08 10.36
N ALA A 62 1.33 7.41 9.84
CA ALA A 62 0.08 8.05 9.41
C ALA A 62 -0.67 8.71 10.57
N LEU A 63 -0.74 8.05 11.73
CA LEU A 63 -1.33 8.65 12.93
C LEU A 63 -0.55 9.87 13.42
N ALA A 64 0.78 9.83 13.35
CA ALA A 64 1.64 10.91 13.82
C ALA A 64 1.68 12.12 12.86
N ARG A 65 1.57 11.89 11.54
CA ARG A 65 1.76 12.91 10.51
C ARG A 65 0.51 13.28 9.72
N GLY A 66 -0.58 12.55 9.91
CA GLY A 66 -1.81 12.67 9.12
C GLY A 66 -1.65 12.07 7.72
N ILE A 67 -2.68 12.28 6.90
CA ILE A 67 -2.71 11.89 5.48
C ILE A 67 -2.50 13.10 4.57
N PRO A 68 -1.99 12.91 3.34
CA PRO A 68 -1.51 11.67 2.71
C PRO A 68 -0.05 11.27 3.06
N PRO A 69 0.37 10.00 2.76
CA PRO A 69 -0.37 8.90 2.14
C PRO A 69 -1.38 8.19 3.07
N LYS A 70 -2.39 7.55 2.45
CA LYS A 70 -3.31 6.61 3.12
C LYS A 70 -2.69 5.23 3.22
N ILE A 71 -3.17 4.42 4.18
CA ILE A 71 -2.67 3.07 4.45
C ILE A 71 -3.72 2.00 4.14
N VAL A 72 -3.33 0.97 3.39
CA VAL A 72 -4.03 -0.32 3.33
C VAL A 72 -3.21 -1.31 4.13
N TRP A 73 -3.73 -1.70 5.28
CA TRP A 73 -3.05 -2.60 6.21
C TRP A 73 -3.57 -4.03 6.06
N LEU A 74 -2.70 -4.91 5.59
CA LEU A 74 -2.97 -6.33 5.44
C LEU A 74 -2.73 -7.05 6.77
N ARG A 75 -3.82 -7.34 7.48
CA ARG A 75 -3.85 -8.04 8.78
C ARG A 75 -3.78 -9.57 8.65
N CYS A 76 -3.47 -10.06 7.46
CA CYS A 76 -3.20 -11.46 7.21
C CYS A 76 -1.76 -11.79 7.64
N GLY A 77 -1.60 -12.67 8.62
CA GLY A 77 -0.30 -13.10 9.18
C GLY A 77 0.63 -13.77 8.15
N ASN A 78 1.24 -14.90 8.47
CA ASN A 78 2.06 -15.59 7.48
C ASN A 78 1.17 -16.34 6.46
N VAL A 79 0.95 -15.72 5.31
CA VAL A 79 0.13 -16.24 4.21
C VAL A 79 0.89 -16.19 2.90
N SER A 80 0.50 -17.03 1.95
CA SER A 80 1.15 -17.06 0.64
C SER A 80 0.92 -15.76 -0.15
N ASN A 81 1.89 -15.42 -1.02
CA ASN A 81 1.74 -14.32 -1.97
C ASN A 81 0.50 -14.48 -2.87
N ARG A 82 0.10 -15.72 -3.18
CA ARG A 82 -1.13 -16.00 -3.94
C ARG A 82 -2.37 -15.55 -3.20
N TYR A 83 -2.43 -15.78 -1.89
CA TYR A 83 -3.54 -15.34 -1.05
C TYR A 83 -3.59 -13.82 -0.97
N LEU A 84 -2.46 -13.15 -0.69
CA LEU A 84 -2.41 -11.68 -0.62
C LEU A 84 -2.87 -11.02 -1.91
N LEU A 85 -2.43 -11.54 -3.05
CA LEU A 85 -2.83 -11.02 -4.34
C LEU A 85 -4.32 -11.24 -4.61
N ALA A 86 -4.84 -12.44 -4.29
CA ALA A 86 -6.28 -12.71 -4.40
C ALA A 86 -7.11 -11.78 -3.49
N LEU A 87 -6.63 -11.49 -2.27
CA LEU A 87 -7.28 -10.55 -1.35
C LEU A 87 -7.29 -9.13 -1.93
N LEU A 88 -6.14 -8.62 -2.38
CA LEU A 88 -6.05 -7.28 -2.97
C LEU A 88 -6.93 -7.12 -4.22
N LEU A 89 -7.04 -8.17 -5.05
CA LEU A 89 -7.91 -8.16 -6.22
C LEU A 89 -9.40 -8.25 -5.83
N LYS A 90 -9.73 -9.07 -4.83
CA LYS A 90 -11.10 -9.22 -4.30
C LYS A 90 -11.58 -7.92 -3.68
N GLU A 91 -10.72 -7.23 -2.95
CA GLU A 91 -11.03 -5.99 -2.23
C GLU A 91 -10.70 -4.74 -3.05
N ALA A 92 -10.45 -4.87 -4.36
CA ALA A 92 -10.02 -3.75 -5.20
C ALA A 92 -11.03 -2.58 -5.20
N ASP A 93 -12.34 -2.88 -5.22
CA ASP A 93 -13.38 -1.84 -5.15
C ASP A 93 -13.45 -1.20 -3.76
N THR A 94 -13.30 -1.98 -2.69
CA THR A 94 -13.21 -1.48 -1.31
C THR A 94 -12.02 -0.53 -1.14
N ILE A 95 -10.85 -0.94 -1.65
CA ILE A 95 -9.63 -0.11 -1.64
C ILE A 95 -9.86 1.16 -2.45
N ALA A 96 -10.48 1.07 -3.63
CA ALA A 96 -10.73 2.23 -4.46
C ALA A 96 -11.65 3.26 -3.77
N ALA A 97 -12.75 2.81 -3.19
CA ALA A 97 -13.66 3.66 -2.42
C ALA A 97 -12.96 4.31 -1.22
N PHE A 98 -12.15 3.55 -0.48
CA PHE A 98 -11.35 4.06 0.63
C PHE A 98 -10.35 5.16 0.19
N ILE A 99 -9.71 5.00 -0.97
CA ILE A 99 -8.77 6.00 -1.48
C ILE A 99 -9.47 7.32 -1.81
N GLU A 100 -10.74 7.30 -2.21
CA GLU A 100 -11.54 8.49 -2.48
C GLU A 100 -12.09 9.17 -1.22
N GLU A 101 -12.27 8.43 -0.11
CA GLU A 101 -12.85 8.95 1.14
C GLU A 101 -11.92 9.92 1.90
N PRO A 102 -12.15 11.24 1.94
CA PRO A 102 -11.13 12.23 2.34
C PRO A 102 -10.58 12.07 3.76
N GLU A 103 -11.39 11.61 4.71
CA GLU A 103 -11.04 11.59 6.14
C GLU A 103 -10.49 10.24 6.62
N SER A 104 -10.48 9.22 5.74
CA SER A 104 -10.04 7.88 6.13
C SER A 104 -8.52 7.72 6.06
N ILE A 105 -7.91 7.35 7.19
CA ILE A 105 -6.46 7.17 7.31
C ILE A 105 -6.01 5.77 6.88
N CYS A 106 -6.72 4.74 7.37
CA CYS A 106 -6.32 3.35 7.24
C CYS A 106 -7.52 2.46 6.87
N LEU A 107 -7.31 1.53 5.95
CA LEU A 107 -8.20 0.42 5.64
C LEU A 107 -7.53 -0.89 6.07
N GLU A 108 -8.16 -1.62 6.97
CA GLU A 108 -7.69 -2.93 7.41
C GLU A 108 -8.33 -4.05 6.59
N LEU A 109 -7.52 -4.97 6.06
CA LEU A 109 -7.98 -6.15 5.33
C LEU A 109 -7.51 -7.45 6.02
N PRO A 110 -8.37 -8.47 6.19
CA PRO A 110 -8.05 -9.69 6.95
C PRO A 110 -7.08 -10.67 6.27
#